data_AF-A0A353X1X4-F1
#
_entry.id   AF-A0A353X1X4-F1
#
_cell.length_a   1.000
_cell.length_b   1.000
_cell.length_c   1.000
_cell.angle_alpha   90.00
_cell.angle_beta   90.00
_cell.angle_gamma   90.00
#
_symmetry.space_group_name_H-M   'P 1'
#
loop_
_entity.id
_entity.type
_entity.pdbx_description
1 polymer ?
#
loop_
_entity_poly.entity_id
_entity_poly.type
_entity_poly.pdbx_seq_one_letter_code
_entity_poly.pdbx_strand_id
1 'polypeptide(L)'
;MDHSIEKIWKTGFLTEGSLVIPRIQQLYKQKSKLTIDKMRKTYRIDNALMPYIALALAVSLWLVSYLWIGLYVGVLIMVLFVVNRRQLRKLDEITPTDDLFVYLNSYLSAIKQMVQLYTWILGLGMPMLGIPAIAYFLVKRNDNIQMFIEQEPWYVTGIFFLIIAAFLSAWGILAYRATTQIIYGEHIGRLEEIISDIKQLREEKA
;
A
#
# COMPACT_ATOMS: atom_id res chain seq x y z
N MET A 1 36.88 37.86 12.02
CA MET A 1 36.15 36.68 11.51
C MET A 1 34.92 37.15 10.75
N ASP A 2 35.11 37.81 9.60
CA ASP A 2 34.03 38.56 8.93
C ASP A 2 33.16 37.76 7.96
N HIS A 3 33.41 36.46 7.84
CA HIS A 3 32.71 35.55 6.93
C HIS A 3 32.28 34.29 7.66
N SER A 4 31.40 34.42 8.66
CA SER A 4 30.68 33.24 9.16
C SER A 4 29.68 32.79 8.08
N ILE A 5 29.54 31.48 7.93
CA ILE A 5 28.55 30.87 7.02
C ILE A 5 27.16 31.48 7.30
N GLU A 6 26.83 31.73 8.56
CA GLU A 6 25.58 32.37 8.98
C GLU A 6 25.37 33.77 8.38
N LYS A 7 26.42 34.60 8.31
CA LYS A 7 26.34 35.93 7.69
C LYS A 7 26.06 35.82 6.20
N ILE A 8 26.71 34.87 5.51
CA ILE A 8 26.52 34.59 4.07
C ILE A 8 25.11 34.07 3.79
N TRP A 9 24.57 33.19 4.65
CA TRP A 9 23.19 32.72 4.54
C TRP A 9 22.18 33.84 4.76
N LYS A 10 22.40 34.71 5.76
CA LYS A 10 21.51 35.86 6.01
C LYS A 10 21.55 36.88 4.86
N THR A 11 22.71 37.25 4.33
CA THR A 11 22.78 38.23 3.23
C THR A 11 22.38 37.64 1.87
N GLY A 12 22.70 36.37 1.59
CA GLY A 12 22.34 35.74 0.31
C GLY A 12 20.83 35.67 0.08
N PHE A 13 20.03 35.50 1.14
CA PHE A 13 18.56 35.42 1.06
C PHE A 13 17.86 36.79 1.10
N LEU A 14 18.46 37.79 1.74
CA LEU A 14 17.83 39.12 1.91
C LEU A 14 17.89 40.00 0.66
N THR A 15 18.86 39.79 -0.25
CA THR A 15 19.00 40.61 -1.47
C THR A 15 17.98 40.31 -2.58
N GLU A 16 17.23 39.19 -2.49
CA GLU A 16 16.29 38.73 -3.53
C GLU A 16 14.80 38.82 -3.08
N GLY A 17 14.45 39.85 -2.30
CA GLY A 17 13.19 39.99 -1.55
C GLY A 17 11.83 39.83 -2.27
N SER A 18 11.77 39.57 -3.58
CA SER A 18 10.54 39.20 -4.30
C SER A 18 10.63 37.89 -5.10
N LEU A 19 11.84 37.36 -5.35
CA LEU A 19 12.09 36.19 -6.20
C LEU A 19 12.34 34.89 -5.41
N VAL A 20 12.68 34.99 -4.12
CA VAL A 20 12.93 33.84 -3.24
C VAL A 20 11.66 33.02 -3.04
N ILE A 21 10.50 33.66 -2.88
CA ILE A 21 9.21 32.99 -2.64
C ILE A 21 8.79 32.11 -3.83
N PRO A 22 8.80 32.60 -5.08
CA PRO A 22 8.58 31.76 -6.26
C PRO A 22 9.57 30.60 -6.39
N ARG A 23 10.87 30.84 -6.10
CA ARG A 23 11.91 29.80 -6.16
C ARG A 23 11.69 28.70 -5.12
N ILE A 24 11.35 29.05 -3.88
CA ILE A 24 11.03 28.07 -2.82
C ILE A 24 9.81 27.22 -3.22
N GLN A 25 8.74 27.86 -3.70
CA GLN A 25 7.55 27.13 -4.19
C GLN A 25 7.90 26.20 -5.36
N GLN A 26 8.76 26.63 -6.28
CA GLN A 26 9.22 25.81 -7.40
C GLN A 26 10.05 24.61 -6.93
N LEU A 27 10.90 24.78 -5.90
CA LEU A 27 11.66 23.68 -5.29
C LEU A 27 10.73 22.65 -4.65
N TYR A 28 9.74 23.08 -3.86
CA TYR A 28 8.75 22.16 -3.27
C TYR A 28 7.90 21.45 -4.33
N LYS A 29 7.54 22.15 -5.41
CA LYS A 29 6.83 21.55 -6.57
C LYS A 29 7.68 20.47 -7.24
N GLN A 30 8.98 20.70 -7.43
CA GLN A 30 9.88 19.69 -7.99
C GLN A 30 10.12 18.51 -7.04
N LYS A 31 10.39 18.79 -5.76
CA LYS A 31 10.62 17.76 -4.72
C LYS A 31 9.40 16.85 -4.57
N SER A 32 8.20 17.43 -4.48
CA SER A 32 6.95 16.67 -4.39
C SER A 32 6.67 15.85 -5.64
N LYS A 33 6.88 16.43 -6.83
CA LYS A 33 6.74 15.69 -8.10
C LYS A 33 7.64 14.46 -8.15
N LEU A 34 8.91 14.59 -7.78
CA LEU A 34 9.85 13.46 -7.74
C LEU A 34 9.39 12.37 -6.75
N THR A 35 8.90 12.75 -5.57
CA THR A 35 8.37 11.79 -4.58
C THR A 35 7.13 11.07 -5.11
N ILE A 36 6.19 11.80 -5.71
CA ILE A 36 4.95 11.26 -6.27
C ILE A 36 5.26 10.33 -7.46
N ASP A 37 6.14 10.74 -8.37
CA ASP A 37 6.54 9.93 -9.53
C ASP A 37 7.19 8.62 -9.11
N LYS A 38 8.05 8.64 -8.06
CA LYS A 38 8.63 7.43 -7.48
C LYS A 38 7.56 6.49 -6.93
N MET A 39 6.65 7.00 -6.09
CA MET A 39 5.54 6.20 -5.56
C MET A 39 4.69 5.59 -6.68
N ARG A 40 4.31 6.40 -7.67
CA ARG A 40 3.48 5.98 -8.81
C ARG A 40 4.16 4.88 -9.61
N LYS A 41 5.47 4.99 -9.85
CA LYS A 41 6.26 3.96 -10.52
C LYS A 41 6.24 2.65 -9.71
N THR A 42 6.47 2.72 -8.40
CA THR A 42 6.44 1.53 -7.53
C THR A 42 5.07 0.84 -7.57
N TYR A 43 3.97 1.58 -7.38
CA TYR A 43 2.63 1.00 -7.43
C TYR A 43 2.27 0.40 -8.79
N ARG A 44 2.71 1.03 -9.89
CA ARG A 44 2.47 0.51 -11.24
C ARG A 44 3.22 -0.80 -11.50
N ILE A 45 4.46 -0.91 -11.03
CA ILE A 45 5.24 -2.14 -11.14
C ILE A 45 4.58 -3.24 -10.30
N ASP A 46 4.24 -2.94 -9.04
CA ASP A 46 3.60 -3.89 -8.14
C ASP A 46 2.29 -4.45 -8.73
N ASN A 47 1.42 -3.57 -9.24
CA ASN A 47 0.20 -4.01 -9.92
C ASN A 47 0.46 -4.76 -11.23
N ALA A 48 1.46 -4.35 -12.02
CA ALA A 48 1.77 -5.02 -13.28
C ALA A 48 2.33 -6.44 -13.09
N LEU A 49 2.94 -6.73 -11.95
CA LEU A 49 3.47 -8.07 -11.62
C LEU A 49 2.37 -9.06 -11.23
N MET A 50 1.21 -8.59 -10.73
CA MET A 50 0.14 -9.47 -10.23
C MET A 50 -0.33 -10.55 -11.21
N PRO A 51 -0.61 -10.25 -12.51
CA PRO A 51 -1.03 -11.29 -13.46
C PRO A 51 0.05 -12.35 -13.70
N TYR A 52 1.33 -11.95 -13.70
CA TYR A 52 2.44 -12.89 -13.86
C TYR A 52 2.58 -13.80 -12.64
N ILE A 53 2.40 -13.26 -11.44
CA ILE A 53 2.37 -14.04 -10.19
C ILE A 53 1.19 -15.01 -10.19
N ALA A 54 0.00 -14.55 -10.59
CA ALA A 54 -1.19 -15.41 -10.70
C ALA A 54 -0.95 -16.59 -11.66
N LEU A 55 -0.37 -16.32 -12.84
CA LEU A 55 -0.06 -17.34 -13.82
C LEU A 55 1.01 -18.31 -13.31
N ALA A 56 2.11 -17.80 -12.76
CA ALA A 56 3.20 -18.63 -12.23
C ALA A 56 2.70 -19.55 -11.10
N LEU A 57 1.83 -19.04 -10.23
CA LEU A 57 1.24 -19.80 -9.13
C LEU A 57 0.22 -20.85 -9.62
N ALA A 58 -0.58 -20.53 -10.65
CA ALA A 58 -1.47 -21.51 -11.26
C ALA A 58 -0.70 -22.66 -11.93
N VAL A 59 0.37 -22.34 -12.66
CA VAL A 59 1.24 -23.34 -13.30
C VAL A 59 1.96 -24.19 -12.26
N SER A 60 2.51 -23.58 -11.19
CA SER A 60 3.21 -24.33 -10.16
C SER A 60 2.28 -25.30 -9.41
N LEU A 61 1.07 -24.87 -9.08
CA LEU A 61 0.08 -25.74 -8.42
C LEU A 61 -0.47 -26.82 -9.37
N TRP A 62 -0.54 -26.55 -10.68
CA TRP A 62 -0.88 -27.57 -11.66
C TRP A 62 0.14 -28.72 -11.67
N LEU A 63 1.45 -28.41 -11.62
CA LEU A 63 2.52 -29.43 -11.60
C LEU A 63 2.44 -30.37 -10.39
N VAL A 64 1.86 -29.93 -9.27
CA VAL A 64 1.70 -30.72 -8.04
C VAL A 64 0.26 -31.27 -7.90
N SER A 65 -0.56 -31.24 -8.97
CA SER A 65 -1.94 -31.75 -8.98
C SER A 65 -2.94 -30.98 -8.08
N TYR A 66 -2.71 -29.68 -7.86
CA TYR A 66 -3.57 -28.75 -7.12
C TYR A 66 -4.17 -27.66 -8.03
N LEU A 67 -4.50 -28.00 -9.28
CA LEU A 67 -4.97 -27.04 -10.29
C LEU A 67 -6.14 -26.17 -9.81
N TRP A 68 -7.14 -26.77 -9.16
CA TRP A 68 -8.33 -26.04 -8.70
C TRP A 68 -8.00 -24.95 -7.67
N ILE A 69 -7.07 -25.21 -6.74
CA ILE A 69 -6.59 -24.19 -5.81
C ILE A 69 -5.82 -23.10 -6.58
N GLY A 70 -4.99 -23.49 -7.56
CA GLY A 70 -4.25 -22.54 -8.38
C GLY A 70 -5.16 -21.60 -9.15
N LEU A 71 -6.23 -22.12 -9.75
CA LEU A 71 -7.25 -21.31 -10.41
C LEU A 71 -8.01 -20.40 -9.42
N TYR A 72 -8.40 -20.94 -8.26
CA TYR A 72 -9.08 -20.17 -7.21
C TYR A 72 -8.24 -18.97 -6.75
N VAL A 73 -6.99 -19.21 -6.35
CA VAL A 73 -6.07 -18.16 -5.91
C VAL A 73 -5.75 -17.21 -7.07
N GLY A 74 -5.57 -17.72 -8.28
CA GLY A 74 -5.35 -16.91 -9.48
C GLY A 74 -6.48 -15.93 -9.77
N VAL A 75 -7.74 -16.37 -9.65
CA VAL A 75 -8.92 -15.49 -9.78
C VAL A 75 -8.90 -14.40 -8.72
N LEU A 76 -8.57 -14.73 -7.46
CA LEU A 76 -8.50 -13.73 -6.40
C LEU A 76 -7.40 -12.70 -6.64
N ILE A 77 -6.22 -13.12 -7.10
CA ILE A 77 -5.14 -12.20 -7.50
C ILE A 77 -5.60 -11.30 -8.67
N MET A 78 -6.35 -11.85 -9.64
CA MET A 78 -6.89 -11.05 -10.75
C MET A 78 -7.95 -10.03 -10.30
N VAL A 79 -8.79 -10.38 -9.31
CA VAL A 79 -9.70 -9.41 -8.68
C VAL A 79 -8.90 -8.29 -8.02
N LEU A 80 -7.85 -8.62 -7.27
CA LEU A 80 -6.94 -7.62 -6.66
C LEU A 80 -6.29 -6.73 -7.71
N PHE A 81 -5.82 -7.29 -8.82
CA PHE A 81 -5.27 -6.53 -9.94
C PHE A 81 -6.27 -5.50 -10.50
N VAL A 82 -7.54 -5.88 -10.66
CA VAL A 82 -8.59 -4.96 -11.14
C VAL A 82 -8.87 -3.87 -10.11
N VAL A 83 -8.97 -4.21 -8.82
CA VAL A 83 -9.15 -3.24 -7.73
C VAL A 83 -7.98 -2.25 -7.70
N ASN A 84 -6.74 -2.75 -7.71
CA ASN A 84 -5.52 -1.94 -7.71
C ASN A 84 -5.46 -1.01 -8.92
N ARG A 85 -5.79 -1.51 -10.12
CA ARG A 85 -5.82 -0.69 -11.33
C ARG A 85 -6.83 0.45 -11.24
N ARG A 86 -8.00 0.21 -10.63
CA ARG A 86 -9.00 1.26 -10.39
C ARG A 86 -8.49 2.31 -9.41
N GLN A 87 -7.81 1.90 -8.35
CA GLN A 87 -7.22 2.82 -7.38
C GLN A 87 -6.11 3.65 -8.00
N LEU A 88 -5.20 3.03 -8.75
CA LEU A 88 -4.15 3.74 -9.50
C LEU A 88 -4.73 4.78 -10.45
N ARG A 89 -5.84 4.47 -11.14
CA ARG A 89 -6.50 5.44 -12.01
C ARG A 89 -7.02 6.66 -11.25
N LYS A 90 -7.56 6.48 -10.03
CA LYS A 90 -7.97 7.60 -9.18
C LYS A 90 -6.80 8.51 -8.79
N LEU A 91 -5.60 7.96 -8.54
CA LEU A 91 -4.41 8.79 -8.31
C LEU A 91 -4.00 9.54 -9.58
N ASP A 92 -4.13 8.89 -10.73
CA ASP A 92 -3.81 9.48 -12.02
C ASP A 92 -4.76 10.64 -12.40
N GLU A 93 -5.99 10.62 -11.89
CA GLU A 93 -7.00 11.67 -12.03
C GLU A 93 -6.71 12.91 -11.15
N ILE A 94 -5.83 12.81 -10.14
CA ILE A 94 -5.42 13.96 -9.32
C ILE A 94 -4.44 14.80 -10.14
N THR A 95 -4.93 15.87 -10.75
CA THR A 95 -4.12 16.79 -11.54
C THR A 95 -3.43 17.85 -10.66
N PRO A 96 -2.23 18.34 -11.03
CA PRO A 96 -1.60 19.47 -10.35
C PRO A 96 -2.49 20.71 -10.44
N THR A 97 -3.08 21.12 -9.32
CA THR A 97 -3.82 22.39 -9.18
C THR A 97 -2.86 23.56 -9.01
N ASP A 98 -3.34 24.80 -9.21
CA ASP A 98 -2.57 26.01 -8.92
C ASP A 98 -2.12 26.10 -7.45
N ASP A 99 -2.90 25.54 -6.51
CA ASP A 99 -2.49 25.38 -5.10
C ASP A 99 -1.81 24.02 -4.86
N LEU A 100 -0.49 24.05 -4.71
CA LEU A 100 0.34 22.89 -4.36
C LEU A 100 -0.12 22.22 -3.04
N PHE A 101 -0.54 22.99 -2.04
CA PHE A 101 -0.97 22.45 -0.75
C PHE A 101 -2.22 21.58 -0.88
N VAL A 102 -3.20 22.04 -1.68
CA VAL A 102 -4.44 21.29 -1.95
C VAL A 102 -4.14 20.00 -2.72
N TYR A 103 -3.28 20.08 -3.73
CA TYR A 103 -2.85 18.93 -4.52
C TYR A 103 -2.19 17.85 -3.65
N LEU A 104 -1.21 18.21 -2.82
CA LEU A 104 -0.47 17.25 -2.01
C LEU A 104 -1.34 16.61 -0.92
N ASN A 105 -2.24 17.38 -0.29
CA ASN A 105 -3.19 16.82 0.68
C ASN A 105 -4.17 15.84 0.04
N SER A 106 -4.68 16.16 -1.16
CA SER A 106 -5.57 15.27 -1.90
C SER A 106 -4.87 13.96 -2.25
N TYR A 107 -3.62 14.04 -2.70
CA TYR A 107 -2.80 12.87 -3.02
C TYR A 107 -2.47 12.02 -1.77
N LEU A 108 -2.05 12.65 -0.67
CA LEU A 108 -1.78 11.96 0.60
C LEU A 108 -3.05 11.27 1.14
N SER A 109 -4.20 11.94 1.09
CA SER A 109 -5.48 11.38 1.50
C SER A 109 -5.84 10.15 0.67
N ALA A 110 -5.68 10.21 -0.65
CA ALA A 110 -5.92 9.09 -1.54
C ALA A 110 -5.02 7.87 -1.21
N ILE A 111 -3.74 8.10 -0.93
CA ILE A 111 -2.83 7.02 -0.49
C ILE A 111 -3.29 6.41 0.84
N LYS A 112 -3.63 7.23 1.84
CA LYS A 112 -4.11 6.74 3.14
C LYS A 112 -5.38 5.89 3.00
N GLN A 113 -6.31 6.31 2.14
CA GLN A 113 -7.51 5.54 1.81
C GLN A 113 -7.17 4.20 1.14
N MET A 114 -6.19 4.17 0.25
CA MET A 114 -5.71 2.91 -0.35
C MET A 114 -5.13 1.97 0.69
N VAL A 115 -4.25 2.47 1.56
CA VAL A 115 -3.66 1.66 2.65
C VAL A 115 -4.76 1.07 3.54
N GLN A 116 -5.78 1.86 3.87
CA GLN A 116 -6.92 1.39 4.65
C GLN A 116 -7.71 0.31 3.91
N LEU A 117 -8.03 0.53 2.63
CA LEU A 117 -8.73 -0.45 1.80
C LEU A 117 -7.98 -1.77 1.74
N TYR A 118 -6.67 -1.76 1.48
CA TYR A 118 -5.87 -2.97 1.38
C TYR A 118 -5.68 -3.68 2.72
N THR A 119 -5.64 -2.93 3.82
CA THR A 119 -5.67 -3.52 5.17
C THR A 119 -6.94 -4.35 5.36
N TRP A 120 -8.10 -3.82 4.96
CA TRP A 120 -9.37 -4.56 5.01
C TRP A 120 -9.40 -5.75 4.05
N ILE A 121 -8.95 -5.54 2.80
CA ILE A 121 -8.88 -6.60 1.78
C ILE A 121 -7.99 -7.74 2.25
N LEU A 122 -6.84 -7.49 2.88
CA LEU A 122 -5.96 -8.55 3.36
C LEU A 122 -6.45 -9.17 4.67
N GLY A 123 -7.08 -8.38 5.55
CA GLY A 123 -7.74 -8.92 6.75
C GLY A 123 -8.84 -9.93 6.42
N LEU A 124 -9.67 -9.64 5.41
CA LEU A 124 -10.72 -10.58 4.97
C LEU A 124 -10.22 -11.59 3.93
N GLY A 125 -9.29 -11.17 3.08
CA GLY A 125 -8.77 -11.97 1.97
C GLY A 125 -7.87 -13.10 2.43
N MET A 126 -7.12 -12.94 3.52
CA MET A 126 -6.23 -14.00 4.02
C MET A 126 -7.00 -15.22 4.54
N PRO A 127 -8.07 -15.08 5.36
CA PRO A 127 -8.94 -16.20 5.69
C PRO A 127 -9.63 -16.80 4.46
N MET A 128 -10.10 -15.96 3.55
CA MET A 128 -10.76 -16.40 2.31
C MET A 128 -9.82 -17.22 1.42
N LEU A 129 -8.53 -16.87 1.35
CA LEU A 129 -7.51 -17.64 0.65
C LEU A 129 -7.09 -18.89 1.43
N GLY A 130 -6.83 -18.73 2.72
CA GLY A 130 -6.20 -19.73 3.56
C GLY A 130 -7.13 -20.89 3.93
N ILE A 131 -8.39 -20.63 4.27
CA ILE A 131 -9.30 -21.70 4.74
C ILE A 131 -9.54 -22.76 3.66
N PRO A 132 -9.90 -22.44 2.40
CA PRO A 132 -10.09 -23.45 1.37
C PRO A 132 -8.80 -24.21 1.06
N ALA A 133 -7.65 -23.52 1.06
CA ALA A 133 -6.36 -24.15 0.81
C ALA A 133 -5.98 -25.11 1.95
N ILE A 134 -6.16 -24.69 3.21
CA ILE A 134 -5.94 -25.49 4.41
C ILE A 134 -6.89 -26.68 4.43
N ALA A 135 -8.19 -26.48 4.20
CA ALA A 135 -9.18 -27.54 4.18
C ALA A 135 -8.83 -28.58 3.12
N TYR A 136 -8.56 -28.17 1.88
CA TYR A 136 -8.22 -29.11 0.82
C TYR A 136 -6.89 -29.84 1.08
N PHE A 137 -5.86 -29.13 1.55
CA PHE A 137 -4.52 -29.71 1.74
C PHE A 137 -4.43 -30.60 2.99
N LEU A 138 -5.04 -30.18 4.10
CA LEU A 138 -5.02 -30.92 5.36
C LEU A 138 -5.95 -32.12 5.32
N VAL A 139 -7.15 -32.01 4.74
CA VAL A 139 -8.07 -33.16 4.61
C VAL A 139 -7.50 -34.21 3.67
N LYS A 140 -6.88 -33.81 2.55
CA LYS A 140 -6.30 -34.76 1.59
C LYS A 140 -5.06 -35.49 2.11
N ARG A 141 -4.36 -34.95 3.12
CA ARG A 141 -3.05 -35.43 3.56
C ARG A 141 -3.04 -35.99 4.99
N ASN A 142 -4.06 -35.71 5.80
CA ASN A 142 -4.09 -36.07 7.21
C ASN A 142 -5.45 -36.61 7.65
N ASP A 143 -5.51 -37.93 7.79
CA ASP A 143 -6.71 -38.67 8.20
C ASP A 143 -7.26 -38.18 9.56
N ASN A 144 -6.40 -37.69 10.47
CA ASN A 144 -6.85 -37.17 11.77
C ASN A 144 -7.72 -35.92 11.65
N ILE A 145 -7.45 -35.07 10.65
CA ILE A 145 -8.21 -33.84 10.43
C ILE A 145 -9.53 -34.17 9.73
N GLN A 146 -9.50 -35.12 8.81
CA GLN A 146 -10.72 -35.65 8.20
C GLN A 146 -11.63 -36.29 9.26
N MET A 147 -11.09 -37.16 10.12
CA MET A 147 -11.83 -37.75 11.23
C MET A 147 -12.39 -36.70 12.20
N PHE A 148 -11.62 -35.67 12.54
CA PHE A 148 -12.11 -34.57 13.38
C PHE A 148 -13.30 -33.85 12.75
N ILE A 149 -13.26 -33.56 11.44
CA ILE A 149 -14.35 -32.89 10.73
C ILE A 149 -15.60 -33.77 10.66
N GLU A 150 -15.44 -35.09 10.51
CA GLU A 150 -16.54 -36.04 10.38
C GLU A 150 -17.16 -36.45 11.72
N GLN A 151 -16.37 -36.52 12.80
CA GLN A 151 -16.81 -37.00 14.11
C GLN A 151 -17.33 -35.89 15.03
N GLU A 152 -16.80 -34.68 14.90
CA GLU A 152 -17.21 -33.58 15.76
C GLU A 152 -18.51 -32.92 15.28
N PRO A 153 -19.31 -32.37 16.21
CA PRO A 153 -20.47 -31.57 15.84
C PRO A 153 -20.06 -30.35 15.01
N TRP A 154 -20.90 -29.98 14.04
CA TRP A 154 -20.62 -28.88 13.09
C TRP A 154 -20.23 -27.54 13.75
N TYR A 155 -20.72 -27.26 14.96
CA TYR A 155 -20.40 -26.03 15.68
C TYR A 155 -18.96 -26.05 16.26
N VAL A 156 -18.42 -27.21 16.63
CA VAL A 156 -17.03 -27.37 17.10
C VAL A 156 -16.07 -27.13 15.93
N THR A 157 -16.35 -27.77 14.79
CA THR A 157 -15.60 -27.57 13.55
C THR A 157 -15.70 -26.11 13.07
N GLY A 158 -16.89 -25.50 13.21
CA GLY A 158 -17.11 -24.09 12.91
C GLY A 158 -16.25 -23.15 13.76
N ILE A 159 -16.21 -23.37 15.07
CA ILE A 159 -15.36 -22.59 15.99
C ILE A 159 -13.87 -22.77 15.64
N PHE A 160 -13.44 -23.98 15.32
CA PHE A 160 -12.07 -24.26 14.91
C PHE A 160 -11.65 -23.44 13.67
N PHE A 161 -12.47 -23.46 12.60
CA PHE A 161 -12.19 -22.64 11.41
C PHE A 161 -12.32 -21.14 11.67
N LEU A 162 -13.20 -20.70 12.57
CA LEU A 162 -13.29 -19.30 12.99
C LEU A 162 -12.04 -18.82 13.71
N ILE A 163 -11.43 -19.65 14.58
CA ILE A 163 -10.17 -19.33 15.24
C ILE A 163 -9.05 -19.20 14.20
N ILE A 164 -8.97 -20.12 13.26
CA ILE A 164 -8.00 -20.04 12.14
C ILE A 164 -8.26 -18.79 11.30
N ALA A 165 -9.51 -18.45 11.01
CA ALA A 165 -9.87 -17.24 10.27
C ALA A 165 -9.39 -15.99 11.01
N ALA A 166 -9.66 -15.89 12.31
CA ALA A 166 -9.22 -14.76 13.12
C ALA A 166 -7.69 -14.63 13.13
N PHE A 167 -6.99 -15.76 13.27
CA PHE A 167 -5.53 -15.80 13.22
C PHE A 167 -4.98 -15.35 11.86
N LEU A 168 -5.49 -15.90 10.75
CA LEU A 168 -5.05 -15.52 9.40
C LEU A 168 -5.36 -14.07 9.07
N SER A 169 -6.49 -13.55 9.55
CA SER A 169 -6.85 -12.13 9.42
C SER A 169 -5.86 -11.23 10.15
N ALA A 170 -5.58 -11.52 11.42
CA ALA A 170 -4.62 -10.77 12.22
C ALA A 170 -3.23 -10.78 11.57
N TRP A 171 -2.78 -11.94 11.08
CA TRP A 171 -1.51 -12.09 10.37
C TRP A 171 -1.48 -11.35 9.04
N GLY A 172 -2.55 -11.40 8.26
CA GLY A 172 -2.68 -10.64 7.02
C GLY A 172 -2.54 -9.13 7.24
N ILE A 173 -3.25 -8.61 8.24
CA ILE A 173 -3.21 -7.18 8.60
C ILE A 173 -1.81 -6.77 9.06
N LEU A 174 -1.21 -7.56 9.95
CA LEU A 174 0.10 -7.25 10.50
C LEU A 174 1.19 -7.29 9.43
N ALA A 175 1.20 -8.34 8.59
CA ALA A 175 2.14 -8.46 7.49
C ALA A 175 2.00 -7.28 6.52
N TYR A 176 0.77 -6.94 6.12
CA TYR A 176 0.52 -5.82 5.22
C TYR A 176 1.02 -4.48 5.77
N ARG A 177 0.70 -4.19 7.04
CA ARG A 177 1.12 -2.93 7.68
C ARG A 177 2.63 -2.84 7.76
N ALA A 178 3.30 -3.91 8.17
CA ALA A 178 4.76 -3.97 8.23
C ALA A 178 5.39 -3.74 6.85
N THR A 179 4.96 -4.48 5.83
CA THR A 179 5.49 -4.33 4.46
C THR A 179 5.21 -2.93 3.90
N THR A 180 4.01 -2.39 4.13
CA THR A 180 3.65 -1.04 3.65
C THR A 180 4.50 0.04 4.32
N GLN A 181 4.74 -0.09 5.62
CA GLN A 181 5.60 0.84 6.35
C GLN A 181 7.05 0.79 5.83
N ILE A 182 7.58 -0.39 5.52
CA ILE A 182 8.94 -0.55 4.99
C ILE A 182 9.06 0.04 3.59
N ILE A 183 8.13 -0.28 2.68
CA ILE A 183 8.24 0.11 1.26
C ILE A 183 7.80 1.54 1.02
N TYR A 184 6.71 1.97 1.65
CA TYR A 184 6.04 3.25 1.35
C TYR A 184 6.19 4.29 2.47
N GLY A 185 6.57 3.89 3.69
CA GLY A 185 6.64 4.79 4.84
C GLY A 185 7.59 5.96 4.63
N GLU A 186 8.77 5.73 4.04
CA GLU A 186 9.72 6.80 3.71
C GLU A 186 9.11 7.82 2.75
N HIS A 187 8.43 7.36 1.70
CA HIS A 187 7.84 8.23 0.70
C HIS A 187 6.67 9.03 1.27
N ILE A 188 5.80 8.38 2.06
CA ILE A 188 4.65 9.02 2.70
C ILE A 188 5.13 10.06 3.71
N GLY A 189 6.13 9.72 4.53
CA GLY A 189 6.71 10.65 5.51
C GLY A 189 7.33 11.88 4.85
N ARG A 190 8.05 11.71 3.73
CA ARG A 190 8.56 12.86 2.96
C ARG A 190 7.46 13.75 2.39
N LEU A 191 6.33 13.18 2.00
CA LEU A 191 5.19 13.94 1.51
C LEU A 191 4.54 14.73 2.65
N GLU A 192 4.40 14.12 3.83
CA GLU A 192 3.90 14.77 5.04
C GLU A 192 4.81 15.93 5.50
N GLU A 193 6.14 15.73 5.46
CA GLU A 193 7.14 16.77 5.73
C GLU A 193 6.96 17.97 4.79
N ILE A 194 6.88 17.73 3.48
CA ILE A 194 6.65 18.79 2.48
C ILE A 194 5.34 19.55 2.75
N ILE A 195 4.26 18.84 3.09
CA ILE A 195 2.97 19.48 3.39
C ILE A 195 3.08 20.34 4.65
N SER A 196 3.78 19.86 5.68
CA SER A 196 4.03 20.58 6.93
C SER A 196 4.83 21.86 6.69
N ASP A 197 5.92 21.79 5.91
CA ASP A 197 6.73 22.96 5.57
C ASP A 197 5.91 24.03 4.83
N ILE A 198 5.12 23.61 3.83
CA ILE A 198 4.26 24.53 3.07
C ILE A 198 3.22 25.20 3.98
N LYS A 199 2.71 24.47 4.98
CA LYS A 199 1.76 24.99 5.96
C LYS A 199 2.42 26.06 6.84
N GLN A 200 3.60 25.80 7.39
CA GLN A 200 4.35 26.76 8.20
C GLN A 200 4.67 28.05 7.42
N LEU A 201 5.14 27.92 6.17
CA LEU A 201 5.42 29.06 5.29
C LEU A 201 4.19 29.91 4.97
N ARG A 202 2.98 29.33 5.05
CA ARG A 202 1.71 30.03 4.85
C ARG A 202 1.26 30.75 6.12
N GLU A 203 1.52 30.16 7.28
CA GLU A 203 1.21 30.72 8.60
C GLU A 203 2.16 31.87 9.00
N GLU A 204 3.45 31.80 8.64
CA GLU A 204 4.41 32.89 8.86
C GLU A 204 4.14 34.15 8.02
N LYS A 205 3.24 34.06 7.04
CA LYS A 205 2.85 35.16 6.15
C LYS A 205 1.51 35.82 6.51
N ALA A 206 0.74 35.21 7.41
CA ALA A 206 -0.56 35.71 7.87
C ALA A 206 -0.39 36.58 9.12
#